data_AF-A0A7C7JUG3-F1
#
_entry.id   AF-A0A7C7JUG3-F1
#
_cell.length_a   1.000
_cell.length_b   1.000
_cell.length_c   1.000
_cell.angle_alpha   90.00
_cell.angle_beta   90.00
_cell.angle_gamma   90.00
#
_symmetry.space_group_name_H-M   'P 1'
#
loop_
_entity.id
_entity.type
_entity.pdbx_description
1 polymer ?
#
loop_
_entity_poly.entity_id
_entity_poly.type
_entity_poly.pdbx_seq_one_letter_code
_entity_poly.pdbx_strand_id
1 'polypeptide(L)' 'MKRVIDKTVNLDLVGVNGNAFMIMGVFQRQAKKEGWSTSEIEMVLAEAKSGDYNHLLATIENHCEPKDEES' A
#
# COMPACT_ATOMS: atom_id res chain seq x y z
N MET A 1 -13.52 2.91 0.71
CA MET A 1 -13.11 2.14 1.90
C MET A 1 -12.48 3.11 2.90
N LYS A 2 -12.64 2.93 4.22
CA LYS A 2 -11.92 3.77 5.19
C LYS A 2 -10.45 3.34 5.21
N ARG A 3 -9.52 4.29 5.26
CA ARG A 3 -8.09 3.99 5.44
C ARG A 3 -7.89 3.33 6.81
N VAL A 4 -7.07 2.29 6.86
CA VAL A 4 -6.78 1.56 8.11
C VAL A 4 -6.01 2.46 9.07
N ILE A 5 -5.14 3.29 8.51
CA ILE A 5 -4.35 4.31 9.20
C ILE A 5 -4.34 5.62 8.41
N ASP A 6 -4.11 6.73 9.08
CA ASP A 6 -4.10 8.06 8.43
C ASP A 6 -2.72 8.40 7.85
N LYS A 7 -2.20 7.54 6.96
CA LYS A 7 -0.93 7.71 6.26
C LYS A 7 -1.00 7.15 4.85
N THR A 8 -0.21 7.75 3.95
CA THR A 8 0.00 7.28 2.57
C THR A 8 1.48 7.20 2.24
N VAL A 9 1.80 6.37 1.26
CA VAL A 9 3.14 6.23 0.68
C VAL A 9 3.16 6.82 -0.72
N ASN A 10 4.27 7.45 -1.08
CA ASN A 10 4.54 7.88 -2.44
C ASN A 10 4.94 6.66 -3.28
N LEU A 11 3.93 5.93 -3.74
CA LEU A 11 4.10 4.75 -4.55
C LEU A 11 3.15 4.77 -5.74
N ASP A 12 3.70 4.63 -6.93
CA ASP A 12 2.92 4.33 -8.13
C ASP A 12 2.86 2.81 -8.32
N LEU A 13 1.64 2.27 -8.36
CA LEU A 13 1.38 0.84 -8.60
C LEU A 13 1.18 0.54 -10.09
N VAL A 14 1.18 1.56 -10.96
CA VAL A 14 1.05 1.40 -12.41
C VAL A 14 2.22 0.58 -12.95
N GLY A 15 1.90 -0.59 -13.52
CA GLY A 15 2.89 -1.52 -14.08
C GLY A 15 3.45 -2.56 -13.11
N VAL A 16 3.05 -2.57 -11.84
CA VAL A 16 3.32 -3.70 -10.94
C VAL A 16 2.50 -4.89 -11.43
N ASN A 17 3.17 -5.91 -11.94
CA ASN A 17 2.54 -7.17 -12.38
C ASN A 17 1.55 -7.64 -11.31
N GLY A 18 0.32 -7.98 -11.73
CA GLY A 18 -0.86 -8.20 -10.89
C GLY A 18 -0.82 -9.36 -9.88
N ASN A 19 0.34 -9.72 -9.36
CA ASN A 19 0.49 -10.65 -8.25
C ASN A 19 0.35 -9.91 -6.91
N ALA A 20 -0.63 -10.30 -6.11
CA ALA A 20 -0.88 -9.81 -4.76
C ALA A 20 0.38 -9.75 -3.88
N PHE A 21 1.24 -10.78 -3.95
CA PHE A 21 2.47 -10.83 -3.16
C PHE A 21 3.49 -9.78 -3.59
N MET A 22 3.55 -9.45 -4.88
CA MET A 22 4.43 -8.41 -5.40
C MET A 22 3.95 -7.04 -4.93
N ILE A 23 2.65 -6.75 -5.06
CA ILE A 23 2.03 -5.49 -4.61
C ILE A 23 2.30 -5.26 -3.12
N MET A 24 2.02 -6.25 -2.27
CA MET A 24 2.30 -6.18 -0.83
C MET A 24 3.79 -5.95 -0.53
N GLY A 25 4.67 -6.62 -1.28
CA GLY A 25 6.12 -6.49 -1.10
C GLY A 25 6.65 -5.11 -1.49
N VAL A 26 6.15 -4.53 -2.58
CA VAL A 26 6.52 -3.17 -3.02
C VAL A 26 6.02 -2.14 -2.00
N PHE A 27 4.75 -2.22 -1.60
CA PHE A 27 4.17 -1.36 -0.56
C PHE A 27 4.97 -1.42 0.74
N GLN A 28 5.25 -2.62 1.26
CA GLN A 28 6.02 -2.78 2.49
C GLN A 28 7.40 -2.13 2.40
N ARG A 29 8.10 -2.28 1.26
CA ARG A 29 9.41 -1.67 1.06
C ARG A 29 9.32 -0.15 1.04
N GLN A 30 8.34 0.42 0.36
CA GLN A 30 8.16 1.87 0.27
C GLN A 30 7.76 2.48 1.62
N ALA A 31 6.77 1.88 2.30
CA ALA A 31 6.35 2.31 3.64
C ALA A 31 7.52 2.34 4.63
N LYS A 32 8.39 1.31 4.61
CA LYS A 32 9.61 1.30 5.43
C LYS A 32 10.57 2.43 5.09
N LYS A 33 10.75 2.75 3.80
CA LYS A 33 11.60 3.88 3.37
C LYS A 33 11.05 5.22 3.84
N GLU A 34 9.73 5.35 3.90
CA GLU A 34 9.03 6.55 4.37
C GLU A 34 8.86 6.59 5.90
N GLY A 35 9.51 5.70 6.63
CA GLY A 35 9.55 5.73 8.09
C GLY A 35 8.27 5.23 8.77
N TRP A 36 7.43 4.47 8.06
CA TRP A 36 6.32 3.77 8.70
C TRP A 36 6.83 2.75 9.69
N SER A 37 6.13 2.63 10.81
CA SER A 37 6.41 1.59 11.79
C SER A 37 6.00 0.23 11.25
N THR A 38 6.66 -0.83 11.75
CA THR A 38 6.31 -2.20 11.39
C THR A 38 4.84 -2.52 11.69
N SER A 39 4.30 -2.02 12.81
CA SER A 39 2.90 -2.22 13.19
C SER A 39 1.92 -1.56 12.20
N GLU A 40 2.21 -0.35 11.74
CA GLU A 40 1.39 0.33 10.73
C GLU A 40 1.34 -0.44 9.41
N ILE A 41 2.48 -0.95 8.98
CA ILE A 41 2.56 -1.76 7.76
C ILE A 41 1.80 -3.08 7.92
N GLU A 42 1.97 -3.76 9.06
CA GLU A 42 1.27 -5.00 9.35
C GLU A 42 -0.24 -4.81 9.41
N MET A 43 -0.75 -3.69 9.94
CA MET A 43 -2.19 -3.39 9.94
C MET A 43 -2.74 -3.27 8.51
N VAL A 44 -2.06 -2.53 7.63
CA VAL A 44 -2.50 -2.39 6.22
C VAL A 44 -2.42 -3.72 5.49
N LEU A 45 -1.34 -4.49 5.69
CA LEU A 45 -1.17 -5.81 5.07
C LEU A 45 -2.18 -6.85 5.60
N ALA A 46 -2.56 -6.77 6.87
CA ALA A 46 -3.58 -7.64 7.45
C ALA A 46 -4.96 -7.35 6.85
N GLU A 47 -5.32 -6.07 6.71
CA GLU A 47 -6.55 -5.67 6.04
C GLU A 47 -6.54 -6.07 4.55
N ALA A 48 -5.43 -5.88 3.86
CA ALA A 48 -5.31 -6.27 2.46
C ALA A 48 -5.48 -7.79 2.25
N LYS A 49 -5.14 -8.61 3.25
CA LYS A 49 -5.31 -10.08 3.23
C LYS A 49 -6.67 -10.57 3.74
N SER A 50 -7.53 -9.69 4.26
CA SER A 50 -8.82 -10.09 4.83
C SER A 50 -9.88 -10.40 3.77
N GLY A 51 -9.64 -9.98 2.52
CA GLY A 51 -10.55 -10.16 1.39
C GLY A 51 -9.94 -10.87 0.19
N ASP A 52 -10.53 -10.63 -0.97
CA ASP A 52 -10.05 -11.16 -2.25
C ASP A 52 -8.95 -10.26 -2.87
N TYR A 53 -8.55 -10.61 -4.09
CA TYR A 53 -7.55 -9.83 -4.82
C TYR A 53 -7.95 -8.35 -5.02
N ASN A 54 -9.23 -8.07 -5.28
CA ASN A 54 -9.71 -6.71 -5.49
C ASN A 54 -9.69 -5.91 -4.18
N HIS A 55 -10.04 -6.56 -3.06
CA HIS A 55 -9.93 -5.97 -1.73
C HIS A 55 -8.48 -5.65 -1.37
N LEU A 56 -7.54 -6.55 -1.69
CA LEU A 56 -6.11 -6.30 -1.52
C LEU A 56 -5.67 -5.09 -2.32
N LEU A 57 -6.01 -5.04 -3.60
CA LEU A 57 -5.63 -3.95 -4.49
C LEU A 57 -6.19 -2.62 -3.99
N ALA A 58 -7.50 -2.58 -3.71
CA ALA A 58 -8.17 -1.37 -3.21
C ALA A 58 -7.60 -0.91 -1.87
N THR A 59 -7.24 -1.82 -0.97
CA THR A 59 -6.63 -1.47 0.32
C THR A 59 -5.26 -0.83 0.12
N ILE A 60 -4.40 -1.43 -0.70
CA ILE A 60 -3.05 -0.92 -0.95
C ILE A 60 -3.10 0.39 -1.73
N GLU A 61 -3.90 0.48 -2.79
CA GLU A 61 -4.13 1.72 -3.56
C GLU A 61 -4.64 2.86 -2.67
N ASN A 62 -5.55 2.59 -1.73
CA ASN A 62 -6.05 3.60 -0.79
C ASN A 62 -4.95 4.19 0.12
N HIS A 63 -3.83 3.48 0.28
CA HIS A 63 -2.64 3.92 1.00
C HIS A 63 -1.49 4.35 0.08
N CYS A 64 -1.65 4.28 -1.24
CA CYS A 64 -0.67 4.74 -2.22
C CYS A 64 -1.16 6.07 -2.81
N GLU A 65 -0.46 7.15 -2.51
CA GLU A 65 -0.78 8.46 -3.03
C GLU A 65 0.50 8.99 -3.68
N PRO A 66 0.64 8.82 -5.02
CA PRO A 66 1.79 9.36 -5.72
C PRO A 66 1.78 10.87 -5.51
N LYS A 67 2.84 11.38 -4.88
CA LYS A 67 3.05 12.82 -4.82
C LYS A 67 3.66 13.17 -6.16
N ASP A 68 2.81 13.63 -7.07
CA ASP A 68 3.29 14.35 -8.25
C ASP A 68 4.13 15.52 -7.71
N GLU A 69 5.45 15.44 -7.90
CA GLU A 69 6.30 16.62 -7.80
C GLU A 69 5.93 17.51 -8.99
N GLU A 70 4.84 18.28 -8.85
CA GLU A 70 4.57 19.43 -9.70
C GLU A 70 5.80 20.35 -9.60
N SER A 71 6.61 20.33 -10.67
CA SER A 71 7.78 21.19 -10.90
C SER A 71 7.36 22.59 -11.33
#